data_AF-A0A2S4LDB1-F1
#
_entry.id   AF-A0A2S4LDB1-F1
#
_cell.length_a   1.000
_cell.length_b   1.000
_cell.length_c   1.000
_cell.angle_alpha   90.00
_cell.angle_beta   90.00
_cell.angle_gamma   90.00
#
_symmetry.space_group_name_H-M   'P 1'
#
loop_
_entity.id
_entity.type
_entity.pdbx_description
1 polymer ?
#
loop_
_entity_poly.entity_id
_entity_poly.type
_entity_poly.pdbx_seq_one_letter_code
_entity_poly.pdbx_strand_id
1 'polypeptide(L)' 'MPRRQMITQAAISRAVKGAQAAGLKVGRVEVEGGKIVVYSSDDVRQEPASDFDAWRAKRDAR' A
#
# COMPACT_ATOMS: atom_id res chain seq x y z
N MET A 1 3.72 -31.96 -3.65
CA MET A 1 3.67 -30.84 -2.69
C MET A 1 3.19 -29.60 -3.44
N PRO A 2 1.98 -29.07 -3.19
CA PRO A 2 1.58 -27.80 -3.78
C PRO A 2 2.53 -26.70 -3.30
N ARG A 3 3.14 -25.94 -4.22
CA ARG A 3 3.98 -24.80 -3.85
C ARG A 3 3.11 -23.79 -3.12
N ARG A 4 3.45 -23.50 -1.85
CA ARG A 4 2.86 -22.41 -1.09
C ARG A 4 3.04 -21.12 -1.91
N GLN A 5 1.96 -20.53 -2.39
CA GLN A 5 2.03 -19.23 -3.07
C GLN A 5 2.47 -18.19 -2.04
N MET A 6 3.74 -17.79 -2.12
CA MET A 6 4.22 -16.62 -1.40
C MET A 6 3.81 -15.38 -2.18
N ILE A 7 3.10 -14.48 -1.51
CA ILE A 7 2.93 -13.12 -2.01
C ILE A 7 4.28 -12.41 -1.84
N THR A 8 4.83 -11.97 -2.95
CA THR A 8 6.09 -11.22 -2.99
C THR A 8 5.82 -9.73 -3.12
N GLN A 9 6.78 -8.91 -2.70
CA GLN A 9 6.75 -7.47 -2.95
C GLN A 9 6.57 -7.17 -4.45
N ALA A 10 7.23 -7.93 -5.33
CA ALA A 10 7.09 -7.75 -6.77
C ALA A 10 5.65 -7.99 -7.26
N ALA A 11 4.94 -8.97 -6.68
CA ALA A 11 3.53 -9.22 -6.99
C ALA A 11 2.64 -8.05 -6.52
N ILE A 12 2.88 -7.53 -5.31
CA ILE A 12 2.18 -6.35 -4.77
C ILE A 12 2.40 -5.13 -5.68
N SER A 13 3.66 -4.83 -6.00
CA SER A 13 4.01 -3.72 -6.89
C SER A 13 3.34 -3.83 -8.26
N ARG A 14 3.27 -5.04 -8.83
CA ARG A 14 2.59 -5.27 -10.11
C ARG A 14 1.09 -5.01 -10.01
N ALA A 15 0.43 -5.53 -8.97
CA ALA A 15 -1.00 -5.37 -8.77
C ALA A 15 -1.38 -3.88 -8.61
N VAL A 16 -0.63 -3.14 -7.80
CA VAL A 16 -0.87 -1.70 -7.57
C VAL A 16 -0.67 -0.90 -8.85
N LYS A 17 0.44 -1.13 -9.57
CA LYS A 17 0.70 -0.42 -10.83
C LYS A 17 -0.35 -0.72 -11.89
N GLY A 18 -0.80 -1.97 -11.98
CA GLY A 18 -1.86 -2.37 -12.89
C GLY A 18 -3.19 -1.66 -12.58
N ALA A 19 -3.57 -1.59 -11.30
CA ALA A 19 -4.77 -0.86 -10.87
C ALA A 19 -4.68 0.64 -11.19
N GLN A 20 -3.54 1.27 -10.91
CA GLN A 20 -3.31 2.69 -11.25
C GLN A 20 -3.33 2.95 -12.75
N ALA A 21 -2.72 2.08 -13.55
CA ALA A 21 -2.74 2.18 -15.02
C ALA A 21 -4.16 2.02 -15.60
N ALA A 22 -5.03 1.30 -14.90
CA ALA A 22 -6.45 1.19 -15.23
C ALA A 22 -7.29 2.39 -14.74
N GLY A 23 -6.66 3.43 -14.18
CA GLY A 23 -7.32 4.64 -13.70
C GLY A 23 -7.86 4.54 -12.28
N LEU A 24 -7.58 3.46 -11.55
CA LEU A 24 -8.02 3.33 -10.15
C LEU A 24 -7.07 4.10 -9.23
N LYS A 25 -7.64 4.99 -8.42
CA LYS A 25 -6.90 5.65 -7.34
C LYS A 25 -6.80 4.69 -6.16
N VAL A 26 -5.63 4.06 -5.99
CA VAL A 26 -5.37 3.07 -4.93
C VAL A 26 -5.17 3.77 -3.60
N GLY A 27 -6.01 3.46 -2.61
CA GLY A 27 -5.93 4.04 -1.26
C GLY A 27 -5.45 3.07 -0.18
N ARG A 28 -5.66 1.76 -0.37
CA ARG A 28 -5.19 0.73 0.57
C ARG A 28 -4.91 -0.58 -0.16
N VAL A 29 -3.91 -1.30 0.31
CA VAL A 29 -3.61 -2.67 -0.16
C VAL A 29 -3.53 -3.59 1.05
N GLU A 30 -4.27 -4.69 1.00
CA GLU A 30 -4.26 -5.73 2.03
C GLU A 30 -3.83 -7.07 1.43
N VAL A 31 -3.28 -7.94 2.28
CA VAL A 31 -2.98 -9.33 1.92
C VAL A 31 -3.80 -10.24 2.81
N GLU A 32 -4.77 -10.93 2.22
CA GLU A 32 -5.69 -11.81 2.93
C GLU A 32 -5.79 -13.16 2.22
N GLY A 33 -5.61 -14.25 2.95
CA GLY A 33 -5.81 -15.61 2.41
C GLY A 33 -4.98 -15.92 1.16
N GLY A 34 -3.82 -15.29 0.98
CA GLY A 34 -2.99 -15.45 -0.22
C GLY A 34 -3.45 -14.65 -1.45
N LYS A 35 -4.31 -13.66 -1.26
CA LYS A 35 -4.74 -12.70 -2.29
C LYS A 35 -4.23 -11.30 -1.96
N ILE A 36 -4.00 -10.50 -3.01
CA ILE A 36 -3.76 -9.06 -2.90
C ILE A 36 -5.10 -8.37 -3.12
N VAL A 37 -5.60 -7.68 -2.11
CA VAL A 37 -6.85 -6.91 -2.19
C VAL A 37 -6.48 -5.44 -2.32
N VAL A 38 -6.94 -4.80 -3.40
CA VAL A 38 -6.68 -3.39 -3.69
C VAL A 38 -7.98 -2.61 -3.50
N TYR A 39 -7.98 -1.68 -2.56
CA TYR A 39 -9.10 -0.78 -2.34
C TYR A 39 -8.84 0.53 -3.06
N SER A 40 -9.78 0.93 -3.91
CA SER A 40 -9.79 2.25 -4.49
C SER A 40 -10.49 3.23 -3.57
N SER A 41 -9.93 4.41 -3.39
CA SER A 41 -10.58 5.51 -2.68
C SER A 41 -10.16 6.85 -3.28
N ASP A 42 -11.12 7.77 -3.35
CA ASP A 42 -10.84 9.15 -3.74
C ASP A 42 -10.14 9.93 -2.61
N ASP A 43 -10.39 9.54 -1.37
CA ASP A 43 -9.65 10.00 -0.22
C ASP A 43 -8.37 9.19 -0.09
N VAL A 44 -7.23 9.85 -0.29
CA VAL A 44 -5.99 9.37 0.31
C VAL A 44 -6.23 9.47 1.81
N ARG A 45 -6.54 8.34 2.46
CA ARG A 45 -6.47 8.26 3.92
C ARG A 45 -5.03 8.56 4.28
N GLN A 46 -4.75 9.83 4.58
CA GLN A 46 -3.55 10.16 5.34
C GLN A 46 -3.74 9.42 6.65
N GLU A 47 -2.92 8.40 6.92
CA GLU A 47 -2.76 7.95 8.30
C GLU A 47 -2.54 9.20 9.15
N PRO A 48 -3.21 9.34 10.31
CA PRO A 48 -2.87 10.39 11.25
C PRO A 48 -1.37 10.28 11.50
N ALA A 49 -0.60 11.31 11.14
CA ALA A 49 0.83 11.30 11.34
C ALA A 49 1.08 10.99 12.82
N SER A 50 1.84 9.93 13.10
CA SER A 50 2.26 9.69 14.47
C SER A 50 3.08 10.89 14.95
N ASP A 51 3.16 11.11 16.25
CA ASP A 51 4.00 12.19 16.81
C ASP A 51 5.45 12.10 16.29
N PHE A 52 5.91 10.88 16.00
CA PHE A 52 7.20 10.60 15.40
C PHE A 52 7.28 11.06 13.93
N ASP A 53 6.26 10.78 13.12
CA ASP A 53 6.21 11.23 11.72
C ASP A 53 6.11 12.76 11.62
N ALA A 54 5.35 13.37 12.54
CA ALA A 54 5.23 14.81 12.68
C ALA A 54 6.55 15.47 13.10
N TRP A 55 7.32 14.83 14.00
CA TRP A 55 8.68 15.27 14.33
C TRP A 55 9.61 15.16 13.12
N ARG A 56 9.64 14.01 12.45
CA ARG A 56 10.51 13.75 11.28
C ARG A 56 10.25 14.71 10.12
N ALA A 57 9.01 15.14 9.95
CA ALA A 57 8.62 16.08 8.89
C ALA A 57 9.12 17.52 9.12
N LYS A 58 9.61 17.87 10.32
CA LYS A 58 10.16 19.20 10.59
C LYS A 58 11.51 19.38 9.88
N ARG A 59 11.71 20.57 9.30
CA ARG A 59 12.91 20.93 8.52
C ARG A 59 14.23 20.84 9.32
N ASP A 60 14.13 20.81 10.65
CA ASP A 60 15.24 20.72 11.61
C ASP A 60 15.09 19.54 12.59
N ALA A 61 14.51 18.43 12.17
CA ALA A 61 14.57 17.19 12.96
C ALA A 61 16.02 16.71 13.04
N ARG A 62 16.65 16.88 14.21
CA ARG A 62 18.02 16.45 14.54
C ARG A 62 18.00 15.69 15.85
#